data_AF-A0AAD6L3I9-F1
#
_entry.id   AF-A0AAD6L3I9-F1
#
_cell.length_a   1.000
_cell.length_b   1.000
_cell.length_c   1.000
_cell.angle_alpha   90.00
_cell.angle_beta   90.00
_cell.angle_gamma   90.00
#
_symmetry.space_group_name_H-M   'P 1'
#
loop_
_entity.id
_entity.type
_entity.pdbx_description
1 polymer ?
#
loop_
_entity_poly.entity_id
_entity_poly.type
_entity_poly.pdbx_seq_one_letter_code
_entity_poly.pdbx_strand_id
1 'polypeptide(L)'
;MLSIFASGDHDMTIPYIGTHEWIESLNLTIKFDWEPWFVDGQVAGYTMLYAYNELDYITYDLRFATVKGGGHTAPEYRPEQCLAMIDRWFDYFPL
;
A
#
# COMPACT_ATOMS: atom_id res chain seq x y z
N MET A 1 -15.70 -1.03 0.80
CA MET A 1 -14.95 0.15 0.27
C MET A 1 -13.47 -0.18 0.38
N LEU A 2 -12.68 0.09 -0.66
CA LEU A 2 -11.25 -0.24 -0.69
C LEU A 2 -10.43 1.01 -0.35
N SER A 3 -9.63 0.96 0.71
CA SER A 3 -8.73 2.06 1.09
C SER A 3 -7.30 1.69 0.75
N ILE A 4 -6.51 2.65 0.26
CA ILE A 4 -5.07 2.46 0.04
C ILE A 4 -4.28 3.51 0.83
N PHE A 5 -3.25 3.05 1.54
CA PHE A 5 -2.24 3.90 2.19
C PHE A 5 -0.89 3.60 1.54
N ALA A 6 -0.25 4.61 0.97
CA ALA A 6 1.02 4.47 0.29
C ALA A 6 2.11 5.29 0.99
N SER A 7 3.32 4.74 1.10
CA SER A 7 4.48 5.43 1.68
C SER A 7 5.74 5.18 0.85
N GLY A 8 6.56 6.21 0.66
CA GLY A 8 7.89 6.06 0.06
C GLY A 8 8.86 5.43 1.05
N ASP A 9 9.54 4.34 0.67
CA ASP A 9 10.43 3.61 1.58
C ASP A 9 11.76 4.35 1.88
N HIS A 10 12.04 5.46 1.22
CA HIS A 10 13.17 6.37 1.48
C HIS A 10 12.74 7.68 2.17
N ASP A 11 11.47 7.83 2.56
CA ASP A 11 11.06 8.97 3.38
C ASP A 11 11.64 8.84 4.80
N MET A 12 12.43 9.83 5.22
CA MET A 12 12.93 9.94 6.60
C MET A 12 12.10 10.90 7.45
N THR A 13 11.22 11.71 6.84
CA THR A 13 10.35 12.65 7.53
C THR A 13 9.18 11.92 8.17
N ILE A 14 8.50 11.07 7.39
CA ILE A 14 7.44 10.16 7.85
C ILE A 14 7.75 8.75 7.31
N PRO A 15 8.65 8.01 7.97
CA PRO A 15 9.07 6.69 7.49
C PRO A 15 7.91 5.70 7.43
N TYR A 16 7.93 4.82 6.41
CA TYR A 16 6.87 3.83 6.20
C TYR A 16 6.67 2.90 7.41
N ILE A 17 7.72 2.67 8.21
CA ILE A 17 7.65 1.86 9.44
C ILE A 17 6.66 2.48 10.44
N GLY A 18 6.66 3.81 10.60
CA GLY A 18 5.71 4.47 11.49
C GLY A 18 4.26 4.38 10.99
N THR A 19 4.06 4.44 9.68
CA THR A 19 2.75 4.19 9.07
C THR A 19 2.31 2.73 9.27
N HIS A 20 3.24 1.78 9.12
CA HIS A 20 3.00 0.36 9.33
C HIS A 20 2.59 0.07 10.78
N GLU A 21 3.34 0.56 11.77
CA GLU A 21 3.01 0.41 13.20
C GLU A 21 1.65 1.02 13.54
N TRP A 22 1.32 2.18 12.95
CA TRP A 22 -0.01 2.78 13.10
C TRP A 22 -1.12 1.87 12.55
N ILE A 23 -0.93 1.28 11.37
CA ILE A 23 -1.90 0.34 10.79
C ILE A 23 -2.03 -0.93 11.66
N GLU A 24 -0.92 -1.48 12.15
CA GLU A 24 -0.94 -2.63 13.06
C GLU A 24 -1.71 -2.33 14.35
N SER A 25 -1.64 -1.10 14.87
CA SER A 25 -2.40 -0.69 16.05
C SER A 25 -3.93 -0.72 15.86
N LEU A 26 -4.42 -0.75 14.61
CA LEU A 26 -5.83 -0.92 14.29
C LEU A 26 -6.33 -2.35 14.53
N ASN A 27 -5.42 -3.31 14.75
CA ASN A 27 -5.71 -4.71 15.05
C ASN A 27 -6.65 -5.35 14.00
N LEU A 28 -6.34 -5.14 12.72
CA LEU A 28 -7.06 -5.72 11.59
C LEU A 28 -6.52 -7.12 11.25
N THR A 29 -7.36 -7.96 10.62
CA THR A 29 -6.92 -9.27 10.15
C THR A 29 -6.05 -9.13 8.91
N ILE A 30 -4.86 -9.72 8.92
CA ILE A 30 -3.98 -9.80 7.74
C ILE A 30 -4.54 -10.86 6.78
N LYS A 31 -4.98 -10.44 5.59
CA LYS A 31 -5.40 -11.34 4.50
C LYS A 31 -4.22 -11.78 3.64
N PHE A 32 -3.37 -10.81 3.27
CA PHE A 32 -2.13 -11.04 2.55
C PHE A 32 -1.02 -10.26 3.26
N ASP A 33 0.01 -10.98 3.66
CA ASP A 33 1.23 -10.40 4.23
C ASP A 33 2.09 -9.77 3.11
N TRP A 34 3.29 -9.30 3.43
CA TRP A 34 4.19 -8.60 2.52
C TRP A 34 4.40 -9.30 1.17
N GLU A 35 3.75 -8.78 0.13
CA GLU A 35 3.87 -9.23 -1.25
C GLU A 35 4.53 -8.16 -2.13
N PRO A 36 5.46 -8.50 -3.03
CA PRO A 36 6.00 -7.55 -3.97
C PRO A 36 4.95 -7.18 -5.02
N TRP A 37 4.88 -5.91 -5.40
CA TRP A 37 4.11 -5.45 -6.55
C TRP A 37 5.03 -4.92 -7.65
N PHE A 38 4.58 -5.02 -8.90
CA PHE A 38 5.45 -4.85 -10.07
C PHE A 38 4.94 -3.79 -11.03
N VAL A 39 5.87 -3.08 -11.64
CA VAL A 39 5.66 -2.21 -12.82
C VAL A 39 6.78 -2.55 -13.81
N ASP A 40 6.41 -2.85 -15.06
CA ASP A 40 7.34 -3.24 -16.13
C ASP A 40 8.32 -4.36 -15.76
N GLY A 41 7.83 -5.35 -15.02
CA GLY A 41 8.62 -6.51 -14.57
C GLY A 41 9.65 -6.21 -13.47
N GLN A 42 9.66 -4.99 -12.92
CA GLN A 42 10.50 -4.60 -11.79
C GLN A 42 9.68 -4.45 -10.52
N VAL A 43 10.29 -4.76 -9.38
CA VAL A 43 9.67 -4.54 -8.07
C VAL A 43 9.51 -3.04 -7.84
N ALA A 44 8.27 -2.59 -7.83
CA ALA A 44 7.89 -1.20 -7.57
C ALA A 44 7.71 -0.92 -6.06
N GLY A 45 7.56 -1.97 -5.26
CA GLY A 45 7.54 -1.93 -3.80
C GLY A 45 6.89 -3.19 -3.23
N TYR A 46 6.38 -3.09 -2.01
CA TYR A 46 5.67 -4.17 -1.34
C TYR A 46 4.30 -3.72 -0.85
N THR A 47 3.38 -4.67 -0.67
CA THR A 47 2.02 -4.39 -0.23
C THR A 47 1.54 -5.43 0.77
N MET A 48 0.63 -5.01 1.65
CA MET A 48 -0.10 -5.86 2.57
C MET A 48 -1.58 -5.58 2.44
N LEU A 49 -2.41 -6.61 2.58
CA LEU A 49 -3.86 -6.48 2.61
C LEU A 49 -4.38 -6.83 3.99
N TYR A 50 -5.09 -5.88 4.59
CA TYR A 50 -5.81 -6.03 5.85
C TYR A 50 -7.32 -6.02 5.60
N ALA A 51 -8.07 -6.72 6.44
CA ALA A 51 -9.52 -6.71 6.40
C ALA A 51 -10.13 -6.45 7.78
N TYR A 52 -11.19 -5.65 7.78
CA TYR A 52 -12.05 -5.48 8.94
C TYR A 52 -13.20 -6.49 8.91
N ASN A 53 -13.22 -7.38 9.90
CA ASN A 53 -14.26 -8.38 10.20
C ASN A 53 -14.70 -9.25 9.00
N GLU A 54 -14.25 -10.51 8.97
CA GLU A 54 -14.59 -11.47 7.90
C GLU A 54 -16.07 -11.91 7.89
N LEU A 55 -16.83 -11.59 8.95
CA LEU A 55 -18.16 -12.12 9.21
C LEU A 55 -19.32 -11.18 8.85
N ASP A 56 -19.05 -9.93 8.48
CA ASP A 56 -20.09 -8.97 8.09
C ASP A 56 -20.16 -8.78 6.57
N TYR A 57 -21.37 -8.63 6.03
CA TYR A 57 -21.68 -8.40 4.61
C TYR A 57 -21.05 -7.11 4.01
N ILE A 58 -20.32 -6.32 4.82
CA ILE A 58 -19.60 -5.12 4.41
C ILE A 58 -18.12 -5.29 4.78
N THR A 59 -17.33 -5.78 3.83
CA THR A 59 -15.87 -5.90 3.98
C THR A 59 -15.21 -4.55 3.68
N TYR A 60 -14.42 -4.06 4.64
CA TYR A 60 -13.50 -2.95 4.43
C TYR A 60 -12.09 -3.51 4.33
N ASP A 61 -11.52 -3.41 3.14
CA ASP A 61 -10.17 -3.86 2.86
C ASP A 61 -9.24 -2.63 2.83
N LEU A 62 -8.19 -2.69 3.64
CA LEU A 62 -7.14 -1.67 3.71
C LEU A 62 -5.88 -2.26 3.09
N ARG A 63 -5.40 -1.65 2.01
CA ARG A 63 -4.13 -2.00 1.38
C ARG A 63 -3.06 -1.02 1.83
N PHE A 64 -2.02 -1.53 2.46
CA PHE A 64 -0.81 -0.76 2.70
C PHE A 64 0.18 -1.05 1.56
N ALA A 65 0.84 -0.03 1.02
CA ALA A 65 1.82 -0.17 -0.04
C ALA A 65 3.04 0.70 0.21
N THR A 66 4.22 0.16 -0.06
CA THR A 66 5.45 0.93 -0.16
C THR A 66 5.75 1.23 -1.62
N VAL A 67 6.41 2.35 -1.89
CA VAL A 67 6.97 2.70 -3.19
C VAL A 67 8.49 2.70 -3.07
N LYS A 68 9.13 1.74 -3.74
CA LYS A 68 10.58 1.51 -3.68
C LYS A 68 11.36 2.67 -4.29
N GLY A 69 12.21 3.30 -3.48
CA GLY A 69 12.95 4.50 -3.83
C GLY A 69 12.11 5.78 -3.85
N GLY A 70 10.89 5.75 -3.31
CA GLY A 70 10.05 6.94 -3.13
C GLY A 70 10.43 7.69 -1.85
N GLY A 71 10.41 9.02 -1.89
CA GLY A 71 10.51 9.89 -0.71
C GLY A 71 9.15 10.32 -0.15
N HIS A 72 9.12 11.42 0.61
CA HIS A 72 7.88 11.99 1.19
C HIS A 72 6.83 12.31 0.10
N THR A 73 7.30 12.95 -0.97
CA THR A 73 6.55 13.18 -2.20
C THR A 73 6.81 12.05 -3.20
N ALA A 74 6.42 10.82 -2.89
CA ALA A 74 6.71 9.64 -3.73
C ALA A 74 6.47 9.84 -5.25
N PRO A 75 5.40 10.53 -5.72
CA PRO A 75 5.19 10.81 -7.14
C PRO A 75 6.27 11.67 -7.81
N GLU A 76 7.03 12.46 -7.05
CA GLU A 76 8.16 13.26 -7.56
C GLU A 76 9.34 12.37 -7.94
N TYR A 77 9.59 11.31 -7.17
CA TYR A 77 10.75 10.41 -7.33
C TYR A 77 10.45 9.15 -8.15
N ARG A 78 9.18 8.71 -8.12
CA ARG A 78 8.69 7.46 -8.72
C ARG A 78 7.33 7.68 -9.42
N PRO A 79 7.24 8.59 -10.41
CA PRO A 79 5.97 8.97 -11.03
C PRO A 79 5.27 7.80 -11.74
N GLU A 80 6.01 6.96 -12.46
CA GLU A 80 5.46 5.80 -13.17
C GLU A 80 4.82 4.79 -12.21
N GLN A 81 5.50 4.48 -11.10
CA GLN A 81 5.00 3.55 -10.09
C GLN A 81 3.78 4.12 -9.36
N CYS A 82 3.79 5.42 -9.05
CA CYS A 82 2.66 6.08 -8.40
C CYS A 82 1.43 6.18 -9.34
N LEU A 83 1.63 6.44 -10.63
CA LEU A 83 0.55 6.43 -11.62
C LEU A 83 -0.05 5.03 -11.77
N ALA A 84 0.80 4.00 -11.95
CA ALA A 84 0.33 2.62 -12.02
C ALA A 84 -0.45 2.19 -10.76
N MET A 85 -0.03 2.66 -9.58
CA MET A 85 -0.74 2.38 -8.32
C MET A 85 -2.12 3.01 -8.30
N ILE A 86 -2.25 4.30 -8.65
CA ILE A 86 -3.53 4.99 -8.58
C ILE A 86 -4.51 4.50 -9.67
N ASP A 87 -4.01 4.19 -10.87
CA ASP A 87 -4.80 3.59 -11.95
C ASP A 87 -5.38 2.25 -11.51
N ARG A 88 -4.53 1.36 -10.96
CA ARG A 88 -4.98 0.06 -10.42
C ARG A 88 -5.99 0.23 -9.30
N TRP A 89 -5.81 1.22 -8.42
CA TRP A 89 -6.76 1.47 -7.34
C TRP A 89 -8.14 1.90 -7.86
N PHE A 90 -8.19 2.80 -8.85
CA PHE A 90 -9.45 3.22 -9.48
C PHE A 90 -10.14 2.09 -10.26
N ASP A 91 -9.36 1.20 -10.88
CA ASP A 91 -9.86 0.07 -11.64
C ASP A 91 -10.20 -1.16 -10.78
N TYR A 92 -10.05 -1.08 -9.46
CA TYR A 92 -10.18 -2.21 -8.54
C TYR A 92 -9.24 -3.39 -8.89
N PHE A 93 -8.10 -3.09 -9.49
CA PHE A 93 -7.07 -4.05 -9.86
C PHE A 93 -6.04 -4.20 -8.71
N PRO A 94 -5.56 -5.41 -8.41
CA PRO A 94 -4.54 -5.62 -7.38
C PRO A 94 -3.20 -4.94 -7.72
N LEU A 95 -2.47 -4.50 -6.68
CA LEU A 95 -1.05 -4.17 -6.81
C LEU A 95 -0.22 -5.45 -6.86
#